data_AF-A0A7S0QVC2-F1
#
_entry.id   AF-A0A7S0QVC2-F1
#
_cell.length_a   1.000
_cell.length_b   1.000
_cell.length_c   1.000
_cell.angle_alpha   90.00
_cell.angle_beta   90.00
_cell.angle_gamma   90.00
#
_symmetry.space_group_name_H-M   'P 1'
#
loop_
_entity.id
_entity.type
_entity.pdbx_description
1 polymer ?
#
loop_
_entity_poly.entity_id
_entity_poly.type
_entity_poly.pdbx_seq_one_letter_code
_entity_poly.pdbx_strand_id
1 'polypeptide(L)'
;FGDLHAYVGANQRPIDGMIRLLEENFNPQAAEGGYSLELRDGVGGAKLSHSHATQYKFVLQSLSLWREVVHNMFHLYILAERDLLSKDSPYRLMNTGQGMNRVQSAPRIGRAMHDILSRVQARVGSWVGLSVVHLGDRDVPNALVFIDKYTQIARILDPIVRTVEALPGLAEDPRTARVMKRLGGPDHIRKVILCDFFKHGFDGSGSDGGSCIDGRLTSAWNWCSRLEKKQYHSIFMLAGFQGFDGDFRK
;
A
#
# COMPACT_ATOMS: atom_id res chain seq x y z
N PHE A 1 -23.98 3.62 13.13
CA PHE A 1 -23.96 3.20 11.70
C PHE A 1 -23.40 4.27 10.77
N GLY A 2 -23.68 5.57 10.96
CA GLY A 2 -23.09 6.65 10.14
C GLY A 2 -21.56 6.67 10.14
N ASP A 3 -20.93 6.55 11.32
CA ASP A 3 -19.46 6.59 11.46
C ASP A 3 -18.74 5.44 10.76
N LEU A 4 -19.33 4.23 10.76
CA LEU A 4 -18.80 3.08 10.03
C LEU A 4 -18.77 3.34 8.53
N HIS A 5 -19.88 3.84 7.97
CA HIS A 5 -19.97 4.12 6.53
C HIS A 5 -19.03 5.27 6.14
N ALA A 6 -18.93 6.30 6.98
CA ALA A 6 -17.99 7.39 6.78
C ALA A 6 -16.54 6.90 6.79
N TYR A 7 -16.16 6.06 7.77
CA TYR A 7 -14.83 5.46 7.85
C TYR A 7 -14.51 4.61 6.61
N VAL A 8 -15.38 3.64 6.28
CA VAL A 8 -15.15 2.73 5.16
C VAL A 8 -15.06 3.52 3.85
N GLY A 9 -16.00 4.45 3.62
CA GLY A 9 -15.99 5.29 2.43
C GLY A 9 -14.71 6.13 2.31
N ALA A 10 -14.29 6.78 3.39
CA ALA A 10 -13.08 7.61 3.38
C ALA A 10 -11.80 6.80 3.15
N ASN A 11 -11.69 5.59 3.70
CA ASN A 11 -10.47 4.78 3.62
C ASN A 11 -10.44 3.86 2.38
N GLN A 12 -11.59 3.49 1.80
CA GLN A 12 -11.63 2.75 0.55
C GLN A 12 -11.42 3.62 -0.68
N ARG A 13 -11.87 4.89 -0.63
CA ARG A 13 -11.77 5.80 -1.77
C ARG A 13 -10.36 5.90 -2.38
N PRO A 14 -9.27 6.05 -1.60
CA PRO A 14 -7.92 6.04 -2.16
C PRO A 14 -7.54 4.72 -2.83
N ILE A 15 -8.02 3.59 -2.30
CA ILE A 15 -7.75 2.27 -2.86
C ILE A 15 -8.45 2.11 -4.19
N ASP A 16 -9.74 2.47 -4.25
CA ASP A 16 -10.54 2.45 -5.48
C ASP A 16 -9.94 3.41 -6.54
N GLY A 17 -9.47 4.57 -6.10
CA GLY A 17 -8.73 5.51 -6.96
C GLY A 17 -7.47 4.90 -7.56
N MET A 18 -6.67 4.18 -6.77
CA MET A 18 -5.47 3.51 -7.25
C MET A 18 -5.76 2.34 -8.19
N ILE A 19 -6.82 1.56 -7.93
CA ILE A 19 -7.28 0.49 -8.84
C ILE A 19 -7.65 1.11 -10.19
N ARG A 20 -8.50 2.15 -10.18
CA ARG A 20 -8.89 2.87 -11.40
C ARG A 20 -7.66 3.40 -12.14
N LEU A 21 -6.72 4.05 -11.44
CA LEU A 21 -5.51 4.59 -12.05
C LEU A 21 -4.62 3.49 -12.65
N LEU A 22 -4.55 2.30 -12.06
CA LEU A 22 -3.86 1.15 -12.64
C LEU A 22 -4.55 0.69 -13.94
N GLU A 23 -5.86 0.51 -13.90
CA GLU A 23 -6.67 0.01 -15.02
C GLU A 23 -6.71 0.98 -16.21
N GLU A 24 -6.82 2.29 -15.97
CA GLU A 24 -6.87 3.32 -17.01
C GLU A 24 -5.50 3.59 -17.64
N ASN A 25 -4.40 3.37 -16.91
CA ASN A 25 -3.07 3.77 -17.37
C ASN A 25 -2.17 2.60 -17.75
N PHE A 26 -2.52 1.34 -17.49
CA PHE A 26 -1.65 0.21 -17.82
C PHE A 26 -2.45 -0.93 -18.45
N ASN A 27 -1.99 -1.43 -19.59
CA ASN A 27 -2.57 -2.62 -20.20
C ASN A 27 -2.01 -3.87 -19.50
N PRO A 28 -2.83 -4.81 -19.03
CA PRO A 28 -2.37 -5.95 -18.24
C PRO A 28 -1.43 -6.91 -18.98
N GLN A 29 -1.46 -6.93 -20.32
CA GLN A 29 -0.72 -7.89 -21.15
C GLN A 29 0.43 -7.25 -21.94
N ALA A 30 0.35 -5.95 -22.21
CA ALA A 30 1.29 -5.25 -23.09
C ALA A 30 1.86 -4.00 -22.40
N ALA A 31 3.18 -4.01 -22.18
CA ALA A 31 3.87 -2.84 -21.67
C ALA A 31 3.96 -1.75 -22.75
N GLU A 32 3.62 -0.52 -22.38
CA GLU A 32 3.91 0.67 -23.18
C GLU A 32 5.41 1.00 -23.08
N GLY A 33 5.99 1.53 -24.17
CA GLY A 33 7.40 1.91 -24.22
C GLY A 33 7.78 2.88 -23.10
N GLY A 34 8.75 2.50 -22.27
CA GLY A 34 9.21 3.31 -21.12
C GLY A 34 8.37 3.18 -19.84
N TYR A 35 7.20 2.54 -19.89
CA TYR A 35 6.28 2.40 -18.75
C TYR A 35 6.00 0.94 -18.37
N SER A 36 6.95 0.05 -18.64
CA SER A 36 6.87 -1.33 -18.19
C SER A 36 6.95 -1.43 -16.66
N LEU A 37 5.97 -2.13 -16.09
CA LEU A 37 5.92 -2.53 -14.67
C LEU A 37 6.88 -3.69 -14.32
N GLU A 38 7.69 -4.19 -15.26
CA GLU A 38 8.63 -5.28 -15.00
C GLU A 38 9.58 -4.95 -13.83
N LEU A 39 9.77 -5.93 -12.96
CA LEU A 39 10.74 -5.94 -11.87
C LEU A 39 11.80 -6.99 -12.11
N ARG A 40 13.03 -6.67 -11.75
CA ARG A 40 14.15 -7.61 -11.70
C ARG A 40 14.83 -7.47 -10.34
N ASP A 41 15.04 -8.60 -9.68
CA ASP A 41 15.72 -8.61 -8.38
C ASP A 41 17.08 -7.91 -8.46
N GLY A 42 17.38 -7.08 -7.46
CA GLY A 42 18.57 -6.24 -7.38
C GLY A 42 18.50 -4.94 -8.18
N VAL A 43 17.57 -4.78 -9.13
CA VAL A 43 17.45 -3.55 -9.95
C VAL A 43 16.56 -2.54 -9.23
N GLY A 44 17.09 -1.33 -8.99
CA GLY A 44 16.35 -0.27 -8.29
C GLY A 44 16.02 -0.60 -6.83
N GLY A 45 16.65 -1.65 -6.27
CA GLY A 45 16.37 -2.15 -4.92
C GLY A 45 15.21 -3.14 -4.82
N ALA A 46 14.62 -3.54 -5.95
CA ALA A 46 13.60 -4.58 -5.99
C ALA A 46 14.14 -5.90 -5.44
N LYS A 47 13.28 -6.65 -4.75
CA LYS A 47 13.53 -8.00 -4.22
C LYS A 47 12.72 -9.08 -4.93
N LEU A 48 11.82 -8.67 -5.83
CA LEU A 48 10.99 -9.55 -6.64
C LEU A 48 11.42 -9.47 -8.11
N SER A 49 11.23 -10.57 -8.82
CA SER A 49 11.40 -10.63 -10.28
C SER A 49 10.06 -10.97 -10.91
N HIS A 50 9.41 -9.97 -11.52
CA HIS A 50 8.08 -10.10 -12.12
C HIS A 50 8.11 -9.54 -13.54
N SER A 51 7.49 -10.25 -14.48
CA SER A 51 7.13 -9.66 -15.77
C SER A 51 6.14 -8.50 -15.57
N HIS A 52 5.94 -7.66 -16.59
CA HIS A 52 4.92 -6.61 -16.56
C HIS A 52 3.53 -7.14 -16.16
N ALA A 53 3.07 -8.21 -16.81
CA ALA A 53 1.76 -8.81 -16.55
C ALA A 53 1.67 -9.40 -15.14
N THR A 54 2.75 -10.03 -14.66
CA THR A 54 2.84 -10.54 -13.29
C THR A 54 2.77 -9.40 -12.27
N GLN A 55 3.50 -8.30 -12.49
CA GLN A 55 3.49 -7.16 -11.58
C GLN A 55 2.13 -6.46 -11.59
N TYR A 56 1.54 -6.20 -12.75
CA TYR A 56 0.19 -5.65 -12.86
C TYR A 56 -0.80 -6.44 -12.01
N LYS A 57 -0.79 -7.77 -12.17
CA LYS A 57 -1.65 -8.68 -11.42
C LYS A 57 -1.37 -8.65 -9.93
N PHE A 58 -0.09 -8.66 -9.54
CA PHE A 58 0.33 -8.59 -8.14
C PHE A 58 -0.16 -7.29 -7.46
N VAL A 59 -0.07 -6.15 -8.14
CA VAL A 59 -0.56 -4.86 -7.67
C VAL A 59 -2.07 -4.88 -7.51
N LEU A 60 -2.81 -5.27 -8.56
CA LEU A 60 -4.29 -5.30 -8.53
C LEU A 60 -4.82 -6.20 -7.40
N GLN A 61 -4.18 -7.35 -7.18
CA GLN A 61 -4.51 -8.28 -6.10
C GLN A 61 -4.22 -7.69 -4.72
N SER A 62 -3.10 -6.99 -4.57
CA SER A 62 -2.74 -6.32 -3.32
C SER A 62 -3.76 -5.23 -2.98
N LEU A 63 -4.12 -4.37 -3.94
CA LEU A 63 -5.14 -3.33 -3.77
C LEU A 63 -6.52 -3.93 -3.47
N SER A 64 -6.89 -5.01 -4.17
CA SER A 64 -8.15 -5.74 -3.92
C SER A 64 -8.22 -6.34 -2.52
N LEU A 65 -7.09 -6.87 -2.01
CA LEU A 65 -7.00 -7.38 -0.66
C LEU A 65 -7.11 -6.26 0.36
N TRP A 66 -6.35 -5.17 0.18
CA TRP A 66 -6.40 -3.99 1.05
C TRP A 66 -7.80 -3.38 1.13
N ARG A 67 -8.51 -3.32 0.01
CA ARG A 67 -9.90 -2.87 -0.04
C ARG A 67 -10.82 -3.72 0.86
N GLU A 68 -10.65 -5.04 0.81
CA GLU A 68 -11.44 -5.98 1.61
C GLU A 68 -11.04 -5.93 3.10
N VAL A 69 -9.75 -5.74 3.41
CA VAL A 69 -9.29 -5.55 4.79
C VAL A 69 -9.90 -4.28 5.40
N VAL A 70 -9.84 -3.15 4.67
CA VAL A 70 -10.43 -1.87 5.12
C VAL A 70 -11.94 -1.98 5.29
N HIS A 71 -12.62 -2.70 4.40
CA HIS A 71 -14.05 -2.99 4.54
C HIS A 71 -14.37 -3.68 5.88
N ASN A 72 -13.55 -4.66 6.26
CA ASN A 72 -13.74 -5.46 7.46
C ASN A 72 -13.03 -4.87 8.70
N MET A 73 -12.46 -3.65 8.60
CA MET A 73 -11.56 -3.12 9.62
C MET A 73 -12.22 -2.98 11.00
N PHE A 74 -13.48 -2.55 11.06
CA PHE A 74 -14.19 -2.44 12.34
C PHE A 74 -14.34 -3.79 13.05
N HIS A 75 -14.61 -4.86 12.29
CA HIS A 75 -14.64 -6.21 12.84
C HIS A 75 -13.25 -6.64 13.32
N LEU A 76 -12.21 -6.36 12.53
CA LEU A 76 -10.82 -6.67 12.89
C LEU A 76 -10.39 -5.93 14.17
N TYR A 77 -10.80 -4.68 14.38
CA TYR A 77 -10.57 -3.94 15.63
C TYR A 77 -11.16 -4.66 16.85
N ILE A 78 -12.42 -5.12 16.76
CA ILE A 78 -13.07 -5.86 17.86
C ILE A 78 -12.31 -7.16 18.16
N LEU A 79 -11.87 -7.87 17.11
CA LEU A 79 -11.08 -9.08 17.29
C LEU A 79 -9.69 -8.77 17.88
N ALA A 80 -9.10 -7.62 17.53
CA ALA A 80 -7.85 -7.14 18.09
C ALA A 80 -7.94 -6.98 19.59
N GLU A 81 -8.96 -6.26 20.08
CA GLU A 81 -9.17 -6.06 21.51
C GLU A 81 -9.35 -7.40 22.24
N ARG A 82 -10.10 -8.33 21.65
CA ARG A 82 -10.30 -9.66 22.23
C ARG A 82 -9.00 -10.47 22.30
N ASP A 83 -8.12 -10.36 21.32
CA ASP A 83 -6.83 -11.02 21.32
C ASP A 83 -5.86 -10.35 22.31
N LEU A 84 -5.81 -9.02 22.35
CA LEU A 84 -4.95 -8.25 23.27
C LEU A 84 -5.30 -8.50 24.75
N LEU A 85 -6.59 -8.63 25.07
CA LEU A 85 -7.10 -8.85 26.43
C LEU A 85 -7.23 -10.35 26.79
N SER A 86 -6.84 -11.25 25.88
CA SER A 86 -6.99 -12.69 26.07
C SER A 86 -6.10 -13.20 27.20
N LYS A 87 -6.71 -13.73 28.28
CA LYS A 87 -5.96 -14.35 29.39
C LYS A 87 -5.20 -15.61 28.96
N ASP A 88 -5.67 -16.26 27.89
CA ASP A 88 -5.10 -17.50 27.36
C ASP A 88 -3.81 -17.28 26.54
N SER A 89 -3.48 -16.03 26.21
CA SER A 89 -2.31 -15.67 25.39
C SER A 89 -1.59 -14.50 26.05
N PRO A 90 -0.73 -14.73 27.07
CA PRO A 90 0.04 -13.65 27.68
C PRO A 90 1.16 -13.17 26.75
N TYR A 91 1.54 -11.90 26.91
CA TYR A 91 2.69 -11.35 26.20
C TYR A 91 4.00 -12.03 26.60
N ARG A 92 4.89 -12.18 25.62
CA ARG A 92 6.29 -12.55 25.83
C ARG A 92 7.17 -11.43 25.32
N LEU A 93 8.13 -11.01 26.13
CA LEU A 93 9.14 -10.06 25.68
C LEU A 93 10.18 -10.83 24.85
N MET A 94 10.33 -10.48 23.57
CA MET A 94 11.18 -11.21 22.62
C MET A 94 11.98 -10.23 21.75
N ASN A 95 13.24 -10.56 21.47
CA ASN A 95 13.99 -9.86 20.43
C ASN A 95 13.52 -10.38 19.06
N THR A 96 13.00 -9.48 18.24
CA THR A 96 12.41 -9.79 16.93
C THR A 96 13.38 -9.60 15.77
N GLY A 97 14.61 -9.17 16.04
CA GLY A 97 15.54 -8.64 15.02
C GLY A 97 15.30 -7.17 14.70
N GLN A 98 14.13 -6.61 15.07
CA GLN A 98 13.80 -5.19 14.99
C GLN A 98 13.85 -4.50 16.36
N GLY A 99 14.42 -5.17 17.36
CA GLY A 99 14.43 -4.76 18.77
C GLY A 99 13.55 -5.65 19.65
N MET A 100 13.45 -5.25 20.92
CA MET A 100 12.66 -5.96 21.94
C MET A 100 11.18 -5.59 21.83
N ASN A 101 10.33 -6.57 21.53
CA ASN A 101 8.90 -6.38 21.36
C ASN A 101 8.09 -7.26 22.32
N ARG A 102 6.90 -6.77 22.69
CA ARG A 102 5.89 -7.58 23.38
C ARG A 102 5.13 -8.40 22.32
N VAL A 103 5.47 -9.67 22.22
CA VAL A 103 4.88 -10.61 21.26
C VAL A 103 3.72 -11.34 21.90
N GLN A 104 2.60 -11.46 21.18
CA GLN A 104 1.38 -12.12 21.64
C GLN A 104 0.65 -12.77 20.46
N SER A 105 0.23 -14.02 20.63
CA SER A 105 -0.60 -14.69 19.62
C SER A 105 -1.95 -13.98 19.49
N ALA A 106 -2.39 -13.76 18.25
CA ALA A 106 -3.69 -13.15 17.93
C ALA A 106 -4.51 -14.07 17.00
N PRO A 107 -5.00 -15.21 17.50
CA PRO A 107 -5.65 -16.24 16.68
C PRO A 107 -7.02 -15.84 16.13
N ARG A 108 -7.69 -14.83 16.71
CA ARG A 108 -9.00 -14.37 16.22
C ARG A 108 -8.83 -13.49 15.00
N ILE A 109 -7.97 -12.47 15.06
CA ILE A 109 -7.60 -11.70 13.87
C ILE A 109 -7.02 -12.62 12.81
N GLY A 110 -6.11 -13.52 13.19
CA GLY A 110 -5.43 -14.41 12.26
C GLY A 110 -6.42 -15.20 11.40
N ARG A 111 -7.45 -15.80 12.02
CA ARG A 111 -8.52 -16.49 11.28
C ARG A 111 -9.32 -15.55 10.38
N ALA A 112 -9.76 -14.40 10.89
CA ALA A 112 -10.53 -13.44 10.10
C ALA A 112 -9.75 -12.93 8.87
N MET A 113 -8.43 -12.74 9.01
CA MET A 113 -7.56 -12.33 7.90
C MET A 113 -7.39 -13.44 6.85
N HIS A 114 -7.30 -14.71 7.26
CA HIS A 114 -7.31 -15.84 6.34
C HIS A 114 -8.65 -15.97 5.60
N ASP A 115 -9.76 -15.70 6.26
CA ASP A 115 -11.10 -15.71 5.62
C ASP A 115 -11.22 -14.58 4.59
N ILE A 116 -10.73 -13.37 4.90
CA ILE A 116 -10.65 -12.24 3.97
C ILE A 116 -9.79 -12.62 2.76
N LEU A 117 -8.59 -13.15 2.99
CA LEU A 117 -7.68 -13.55 1.93
C LEU A 117 -8.32 -14.60 1.00
N SER A 118 -8.96 -15.62 1.57
CA SER A 118 -9.62 -16.69 0.83
C SER A 118 -10.74 -16.16 -0.08
N ARG A 119 -11.56 -15.22 0.43
CA ARG A 119 -12.60 -14.56 -0.39
C ARG A 119 -12.00 -13.76 -1.55
N VAL A 120 -10.92 -13.03 -1.29
CA VAL A 120 -10.25 -12.24 -2.33
C VAL A 120 -9.62 -13.16 -3.38
N GLN A 121 -8.93 -14.22 -2.96
CA GLN A 121 -8.34 -15.22 -3.86
C GLN A 121 -9.39 -15.87 -4.76
N ALA A 122 -10.53 -16.28 -4.20
CA ALA A 122 -11.64 -16.82 -4.97
C ALA A 122 -12.16 -15.83 -6.03
N ARG A 123 -12.18 -14.53 -5.73
CA ARG A 123 -12.63 -13.47 -6.64
C ARG A 123 -11.62 -13.18 -7.76
N VAL A 124 -10.32 -13.18 -7.47
CA VAL A 124 -9.26 -12.84 -8.45
C VAL A 124 -8.75 -14.04 -9.25
N GLY A 125 -9.17 -15.26 -8.89
CA GLY A 125 -8.78 -16.51 -9.54
C GLY A 125 -7.39 -16.97 -9.13
N SER A 126 -6.36 -16.63 -9.89
CA SER A 126 -4.96 -17.00 -9.56
C SER A 126 -4.35 -15.99 -8.62
N TRP A 127 -3.42 -16.41 -7.76
CA TRP A 127 -2.73 -15.54 -6.79
C TRP A 127 -1.23 -15.44 -7.10
N VAL A 128 -0.67 -14.23 -7.06
CA VAL A 128 0.78 -13.99 -7.23
C VAL A 128 1.38 -13.62 -5.88
N GLY A 129 2.48 -14.26 -5.49
CA GLY A 129 3.18 -14.04 -4.21
C GLY A 129 2.73 -14.98 -3.10
N LEU A 130 3.31 -14.81 -1.91
CA LEU A 130 3.03 -15.69 -0.76
C LEU A 130 1.68 -15.33 -0.10
N SER A 131 0.97 -16.36 0.36
CA SER A 131 -0.28 -16.23 1.15
C SER A 131 -0.02 -16.13 2.66
N VAL A 132 1.24 -16.03 3.08
CA VAL A 132 1.62 -15.99 4.50
C VAL A 132 1.12 -14.69 5.13
N VAL A 133 0.38 -14.83 6.23
CA VAL A 133 -0.05 -13.73 7.11
C VAL A 133 0.77 -13.84 8.40
N HIS A 134 1.58 -12.82 8.66
CA HIS A 134 2.37 -12.70 9.88
C HIS A 134 1.51 -12.12 10.99
N LEU A 135 1.48 -12.79 12.15
CA LEU A 135 0.72 -12.33 13.30
C LEU A 135 1.11 -13.05 14.59
N GLY A 136 1.47 -12.29 15.62
CA GLY A 136 1.97 -12.83 16.87
C GLY A 136 3.36 -13.45 16.75
N ASP A 137 4.16 -12.98 15.80
CA ASP A 137 5.50 -13.48 15.49
C ASP A 137 6.53 -12.34 15.48
N ARG A 138 7.70 -12.56 14.86
CA ARG A 138 8.75 -11.55 14.80
C ARG A 138 8.41 -10.38 13.87
N ASP A 139 7.60 -10.60 12.85
CA ASP A 139 7.34 -9.66 11.76
C ASP A 139 6.12 -8.79 12.07
N VAL A 140 5.11 -9.37 12.75
CA VAL A 140 3.95 -8.66 13.30
C VAL A 140 3.74 -9.13 14.75
N PRO A 141 4.33 -8.44 15.75
CA PRO A 141 4.39 -8.91 17.14
C PRO A 141 3.06 -9.20 17.83
N ASN A 142 2.01 -8.46 17.50
CA ASN A 142 0.71 -8.59 18.17
C ASN A 142 -0.40 -7.94 17.33
N ALA A 143 -1.64 -8.10 17.78
CA ALA A 143 -2.83 -7.55 17.14
C ALA A 143 -2.81 -6.01 17.00
N LEU A 144 -2.15 -5.28 17.90
CA LEU A 144 -2.06 -3.81 17.81
C LEU A 144 -1.19 -3.40 16.62
N VAL A 145 -0.03 -4.03 16.45
CA VAL A 145 0.86 -3.77 15.31
C VAL A 145 0.17 -4.12 13.99
N PHE A 146 -0.58 -5.23 13.97
CA PHE A 146 -1.39 -5.60 12.80
C PHE A 146 -2.37 -4.49 12.42
N ILE A 147 -3.20 -4.04 13.37
CA ILE A 147 -4.18 -3.00 13.12
C ILE A 147 -3.53 -1.70 12.66
N ASP A 148 -2.48 -1.25 13.37
CA ASP A 148 -1.75 -0.04 13.00
C ASP A 148 -1.27 -0.10 11.55
N LYS A 149 -0.63 -1.21 11.17
CA LYS A 149 -0.13 -1.44 9.82
C LYS A 149 -1.21 -1.25 8.75
N TYR A 150 -2.35 -1.94 8.86
CA TYR A 150 -3.40 -1.86 7.83
C TYR A 150 -4.20 -0.55 7.85
N THR A 151 -4.20 0.19 8.96
CA THR A 151 -4.83 1.53 8.99
C THR A 151 -4.05 2.58 8.21
N GLN A 152 -2.78 2.33 7.91
CA GLN A 152 -1.94 3.23 7.11
C GLN A 152 -2.22 3.17 5.61
N ILE A 153 -2.98 2.17 5.11
CA ILE A 153 -3.23 1.99 3.67
C ILE A 153 -3.78 3.26 3.03
N ALA A 154 -4.85 3.83 3.58
CA ALA A 154 -5.46 5.03 3.01
C ALA A 154 -4.51 6.24 3.06
N ARG A 155 -3.74 6.36 4.14
CA ARG A 155 -2.73 7.43 4.32
C ARG A 155 -1.62 7.35 3.28
N ILE A 156 -1.21 6.14 2.91
CA ILE A 156 -0.19 5.91 1.86
C ILE A 156 -0.75 6.24 0.47
N LEU A 157 -1.96 5.79 0.15
CA LEU A 157 -2.50 5.90 -1.20
C LEU A 157 -3.11 7.28 -1.52
N ASP A 158 -3.74 7.94 -0.55
CA ASP A 158 -4.47 9.20 -0.78
C ASP A 158 -3.59 10.30 -1.37
N PRO A 159 -2.37 10.57 -0.86
CA PRO A 159 -1.48 11.56 -1.45
C PRO A 159 -1.13 11.30 -2.92
N ILE A 160 -1.00 10.03 -3.30
CA ILE A 160 -0.65 9.64 -4.68
C ILE A 160 -1.84 9.93 -5.60
N VAL A 161 -3.04 9.47 -5.22
CA VAL A 161 -4.28 9.72 -5.98
C VAL A 161 -4.50 11.21 -6.14
N ARG A 162 -4.48 11.97 -5.04
CA ARG A 162 -4.71 13.43 -5.07
C ARG A 162 -3.67 14.15 -5.91
N THR A 163 -2.40 13.75 -5.84
CA THR A 163 -1.35 14.35 -6.66
C THR A 163 -1.62 14.12 -8.15
N VAL A 164 -1.98 12.89 -8.53
CA VAL A 164 -2.27 12.54 -9.93
C VAL A 164 -3.52 13.25 -10.45
N GLU A 165 -4.56 13.36 -9.62
CA GLU A 165 -5.81 14.06 -9.96
C GLU A 165 -5.62 15.58 -10.07
N ALA A 166 -4.67 16.17 -9.35
CA ALA A 166 -4.37 17.60 -9.42
C ALA A 166 -3.59 18.02 -10.67
N LEU A 167 -2.96 17.08 -11.39
CA LEU A 167 -2.05 17.38 -12.51
C LEU A 167 -2.67 18.27 -13.61
N PRO A 168 -3.93 18.08 -14.06
CA PRO A 168 -4.53 18.94 -15.06
C PRO A 168 -4.59 20.40 -14.60
N GLY A 169 -5.06 20.65 -13.37
CA GLY A 169 -5.12 22.00 -12.81
C GLY A 169 -3.74 22.65 -12.62
N LEU A 170 -2.74 21.86 -12.22
CA LEU A 170 -1.36 22.33 -12.12
C LEU A 170 -0.73 22.67 -13.49
N ALA A 171 -1.19 22.02 -14.56
CA ALA A 171 -0.73 22.32 -15.92
C ALA A 171 -1.36 23.61 -16.47
N GLU A 172 -2.58 23.96 -16.03
CA GLU A 172 -3.31 25.16 -16.43
C GLU A 172 -2.92 26.40 -15.62
N ASP A 173 -2.52 26.26 -14.35
CA ASP A 173 -2.09 27.40 -13.52
C ASP A 173 -0.76 28.00 -14.04
N PRO A 174 -0.72 29.29 -14.45
CA PRO A 174 0.48 29.94 -14.96
C PRO A 174 1.70 29.87 -14.02
N ARG A 175 1.48 29.75 -12.71
CA ARG A 175 2.53 29.67 -11.70
C ARG A 175 3.25 28.31 -11.70
N THR A 176 2.55 27.24 -12.10
CA THR A 176 3.07 25.86 -12.08
C THR A 176 3.27 25.26 -13.47
N ALA A 177 2.63 25.82 -14.51
CA ALA A 177 2.68 25.34 -15.89
C ALA A 177 4.12 25.16 -16.42
N ARG A 178 5.04 26.08 -16.06
CA ARG A 178 6.45 25.98 -16.48
C ARG A 178 7.15 24.75 -15.90
N VAL A 179 6.86 24.40 -14.64
CA VAL A 179 7.41 23.21 -13.97
C VAL A 179 6.82 21.96 -14.60
N MET A 180 5.50 21.93 -14.82
CA MET A 180 4.81 20.82 -15.48
C MET A 180 5.38 20.53 -16.88
N LYS A 181 5.57 21.58 -17.70
CA LYS A 181 6.17 21.44 -19.03
C LYS A 181 7.60 20.93 -18.98
N ARG A 182 8.42 21.42 -18.04
CA ARG A 182 9.81 20.97 -17.86
C ARG A 182 9.89 19.48 -17.49
N LEU A 183 8.90 18.98 -16.75
CA LEU A 183 8.83 17.58 -16.33
C LEU A 183 8.08 16.67 -17.32
N GLY A 184 7.81 17.14 -18.54
CA GLY A 184 7.23 16.32 -19.61
C GLY A 184 5.71 16.40 -19.76
N GLY A 185 5.03 17.25 -18.99
CA GLY A 185 3.59 17.46 -19.07
C GLY A 185 2.78 16.51 -18.16
N PRO A 186 1.47 16.78 -17.98
CA PRO A 186 0.64 16.09 -17.00
C PRO A 186 0.54 14.58 -17.23
N ASP A 187 0.40 14.13 -18.48
CA ASP A 187 0.26 12.69 -18.78
C ASP A 187 1.57 11.92 -18.54
N HIS A 188 2.70 12.51 -18.92
CA HIS A 188 4.01 11.92 -18.65
C HIS A 188 4.26 11.82 -17.14
N ILE A 189 4.02 12.90 -16.39
CA ILE A 189 4.19 12.94 -14.93
C ILE A 189 3.29 11.90 -14.26
N ARG A 190 2.01 11.81 -14.67
CA ARG A 190 1.07 10.78 -14.20
C ARG A 190 1.68 9.38 -14.37
N LYS A 191 2.10 9.04 -15.59
CA LYS A 191 2.66 7.72 -15.90
C LYS A 191 3.94 7.43 -15.15
N VAL A 192 4.83 8.42 -14.97
CA VAL A 192 6.06 8.27 -14.20
C VAL A 192 5.77 7.98 -12.72
N ILE A 193 4.89 8.75 -12.08
CA ILE A 193 4.50 8.54 -10.68
C ILE A 193 3.88 7.16 -10.50
N LEU A 194 2.88 6.83 -11.33
CA LEU A 194 2.16 5.55 -11.21
C LEU A 194 3.04 4.35 -11.53
N CYS A 195 3.87 4.42 -12.58
CA CYS A 195 4.79 3.33 -12.93
C CYS A 195 5.79 3.09 -11.80
N ASP A 196 6.37 4.15 -11.25
CA ASP A 196 7.31 4.04 -10.14
C ASP A 196 6.66 3.46 -8.88
N PHE A 197 5.45 3.90 -8.51
CA PHE A 197 4.73 3.35 -7.36
C PHE A 197 4.28 1.90 -7.58
N PHE A 198 3.66 1.57 -8.71
CA PHE A 198 3.19 0.21 -8.98
C PHE A 198 4.34 -0.80 -9.13
N LYS A 199 5.55 -0.33 -9.43
CA LYS A 199 6.76 -1.13 -9.33
C LYS A 199 7.24 -1.18 -7.88
N HIS A 200 7.73 -0.06 -7.38
CA HIS A 200 8.57 -0.01 -6.20
C HIS A 200 7.81 0.10 -4.87
N GLY A 201 6.51 0.39 -4.92
CA GLY A 201 5.60 0.18 -3.79
C GLY A 201 5.19 -1.28 -3.60
N PHE A 202 5.54 -2.17 -4.53
CA PHE A 202 5.14 -3.58 -4.55
C PHE A 202 6.29 -4.49 -5.01
N ASP A 203 7.53 -4.14 -4.69
CA ASP A 203 8.74 -4.83 -5.17
C ASP A 203 9.41 -5.74 -4.13
N GLY A 204 8.77 -5.97 -2.98
CA GLY A 204 9.28 -6.80 -1.89
C GLY A 204 10.38 -6.14 -1.05
N SER A 205 10.73 -4.88 -1.34
CA SER A 205 11.68 -4.11 -0.53
C SER A 205 11.12 -3.71 0.84
N GLY A 206 11.99 -3.24 1.73
CA GLY A 206 11.64 -2.85 3.11
C GLY A 206 11.63 -4.00 4.13
N SER A 207 11.87 -5.24 3.68
CA SER A 207 12.02 -6.45 4.52
C SER A 207 12.91 -7.48 3.81
N ASP A 208 12.99 -8.71 4.33
CA ASP A 208 13.76 -9.83 3.79
C ASP A 208 13.17 -10.45 2.49
N GLY A 209 12.61 -9.63 1.58
CA GLY A 209 12.05 -10.07 0.28
C GLY A 209 10.54 -10.39 0.30
N GLY A 210 9.74 -9.41 0.72
CA GLY A 210 8.34 -9.59 1.11
C GLY A 210 7.31 -9.63 -0.04
N SER A 211 6.96 -10.82 -0.53
CA SER A 211 5.72 -11.05 -1.29
C SER A 211 4.55 -11.58 -0.45
N CYS A 212 4.79 -11.83 0.85
CA CYS A 212 3.76 -12.18 1.83
C CYS A 212 2.75 -11.04 2.00
N ILE A 213 1.64 -11.34 2.67
CA ILE A 213 0.50 -10.43 2.77
C ILE A 213 0.89 -9.11 3.43
N ASP A 214 1.62 -9.19 4.54
CA ASP A 214 2.13 -8.03 5.27
C ASP A 214 3.32 -7.38 4.54
N GLY A 215 4.09 -8.17 3.78
CA GLY A 215 5.25 -7.70 3.02
C GLY A 215 4.87 -6.70 1.91
N ARG A 216 3.72 -6.89 1.27
CA ARG A 216 3.18 -5.95 0.25
C ARG A 216 3.09 -4.53 0.79
N LEU A 217 2.58 -4.38 2.01
CA LEU A 217 2.39 -3.08 2.64
C LEU A 217 3.71 -2.51 3.16
N THR A 218 4.66 -3.37 3.55
CA THR A 218 6.02 -2.95 3.90
C THR A 218 6.74 -2.32 2.70
N SER A 219 6.58 -2.86 1.48
CA SER A 219 7.16 -2.25 0.28
C SER A 219 6.57 -0.87 -0.02
N ALA A 220 5.26 -0.70 0.14
CA ALA A 220 4.61 0.59 -0.04
C ALA A 220 5.11 1.62 0.98
N TRP A 221 5.29 1.21 2.24
CA TRP A 221 5.90 2.06 3.27
C TRP A 221 7.35 2.43 2.94
N ASN A 222 8.15 1.49 2.44
CA ASN A 222 9.53 1.77 2.00
C ASN A 222 9.58 2.69 0.76
N TRP A 223 8.56 2.68 -0.09
CA TRP A 223 8.43 3.65 -1.16
C TRP A 223 8.18 5.06 -0.61
N CYS A 224 7.27 5.19 0.37
CA CYS A 224 6.96 6.47 1.03
C CYS A 224 8.21 7.12 1.66
N SER A 225 9.07 6.33 2.30
CA SER A 225 10.31 6.82 2.94
C SER A 225 11.40 7.27 1.96
N ARG A 226 11.14 7.18 0.65
CA ARG A 226 12.04 7.62 -0.41
C ARG A 226 11.42 8.68 -1.32
N LEU A 227 10.17 9.08 -1.06
CA LEU A 227 9.42 9.98 -1.94
C LEU A 227 10.17 11.31 -2.13
N GLU A 228 10.78 11.85 -1.08
CA GLU A 228 11.54 13.10 -1.09
C GLU A 228 12.76 13.07 -2.03
N LYS A 229 13.25 11.88 -2.35
CA LYS A 229 14.39 11.65 -3.25
C LYS A 229 13.95 11.46 -4.71
N LYS A 230 12.65 11.36 -4.99
CA LYS A 230 12.12 11.14 -6.33
C LYS A 230 12.12 12.46 -7.12
N GLN A 231 12.44 12.39 -8.41
CA GLN A 231 12.51 13.58 -9.27
C GLN A 231 11.19 14.34 -9.38
N TYR A 232 10.07 13.65 -9.20
CA TYR A 232 8.72 14.21 -9.22
C TYR A 232 8.23 14.66 -7.83
N HIS A 233 9.06 14.65 -6.78
CA HIS A 233 8.66 15.06 -5.43
C HIS A 233 8.09 16.50 -5.39
N SER A 234 8.66 17.41 -6.17
CA SER A 234 8.15 18.78 -6.27
C SER A 234 6.69 18.85 -6.74
N ILE A 235 6.23 17.87 -7.52
CA ILE A 235 4.82 17.78 -7.95
C ILE A 235 3.90 17.44 -6.79
N PHE A 236 4.32 16.54 -5.88
CA PHE A 236 3.58 16.27 -4.65
C PHE A 236 3.44 17.55 -3.82
N MET A 237 4.53 18.31 -3.65
CA MET A 237 4.49 19.58 -2.92
C MET A 237 3.54 20.60 -3.57
N LEU A 238 3.58 20.73 -4.90
CA LEU A 238 2.68 21.61 -5.65
C LEU A 238 1.21 21.17 -5.55
N ALA A 239 0.95 19.87 -5.44
CA ALA A 239 -0.38 19.31 -5.19
C ALA A 239 -0.83 19.42 -3.72
N GLY A 240 -0.03 20.07 -2.85
CA GLY A 240 -0.36 20.30 -1.45
C GLY A 240 0.00 19.15 -0.51
N PHE A 241 0.89 18.24 -0.91
CA PHE A 241 1.44 17.22 -0.02
C PHE A 241 2.27 17.84 1.10
N GLN A 242 2.02 17.40 2.34
CA GLN A 242 2.74 17.84 3.53
C GLN A 242 3.40 16.68 4.30
N GLY A 243 3.14 15.45 3.87
CA GLY A 243 3.50 14.22 4.58
C GLY A 243 2.37 13.20 4.52
N PHE A 244 2.69 11.94 4.79
CA PHE A 244 1.72 10.84 4.79
C PHE A 244 0.84 10.83 6.06
N ASP A 245 1.27 11.51 7.12
CA ASP A 245 0.52 11.64 8.38
C ASP A 245 -0.33 12.93 8.46
N GLY A 246 -0.33 13.75 7.41
CA GLY A 246 -1.08 15.02 7.34
C GLY A 246 -0.41 16.19 8.06
N ASP A 247 -1.14 17.31 8.20
CA ASP A 247 -0.65 18.47 8.97
C ASP A 247 -0.82 18.20 10.47
N PHE A 248 0.27 18.27 11.23
CA PHE A 248 0.23 18.24 12.69
C PHE A 248 -0.16 19.59 13.30
N ARG A 249 -0.23 20.66 12.49
CA ARG A 249 -0.66 21.99 12.92
C ARG A 249 -2.17 22.07 12.82
N LYS A 250 -2.82 21.91 13.98
CA LYS A 250 -4.13 22.49 14.24
C LYS A 250 -3.96 23.82 14.95
#